data_AF-A0A4Q3F1X9-F1
#
_entry.id   AF-A0A4Q3F1X9-F1
#
_cell.length_a   1.000
_cell.length_b   1.000
_cell.length_c   1.000
_cell.angle_alpha   90.00
_cell.angle_beta   90.00
_cell.angle_gamma   90.00
#
_symmetry.space_group_name_H-M   'P 1'
#
loop_
_entity.id
_entity.type
_entity.pdbx_description
1 polymer ?
#
loop_
_entity_poly.entity_id
_entity_poly.type
_entity_poly.pdbx_seq_one_letter_code
_entity_poly.pdbx_strand_id
1 'polypeptide(L)'
;MQAYTAQAIYRIKCEGVKSEQYEEQWRIVYADDDIEALTKARNIAADEEVTFADRHGRIINWELVAIKDLQPIELKQGGLLFSVLREIEPIAAPVWAE
;
A
#
# COMPACT_ATOMS: atom_id res chain seq x y z
N MET A 1 -7.88 22.53 0.02
CA MET A 1 -6.99 21.48 0.52
C MET A 1 -7.70 20.56 1.51
N GLN A 2 -8.03 19.37 1.02
CA GLN A 2 -8.62 18.23 1.72
C GLN A 2 -7.52 17.23 2.10
N ALA A 3 -7.79 16.35 3.06
CA ALA A 3 -6.90 15.27 3.44
C ALA A 3 -7.44 13.93 2.95
N TYR A 4 -6.55 13.06 2.50
CA TYR A 4 -6.89 11.73 1.99
C TYR A 4 -5.97 10.69 2.63
N THR A 5 -6.49 9.49 2.88
CA THR A 5 -5.66 8.29 3.07
C THR A 5 -5.49 7.61 1.72
N ALA A 6 -4.24 7.35 1.34
CA ALA A 6 -3.89 6.55 0.18
C ALA A 6 -3.22 5.25 0.63
N GLN A 7 -3.65 4.11 0.09
CA GLN A 7 -3.01 2.82 0.30
C GLN A 7 -2.17 2.45 -0.92
N ALA A 8 -0.84 2.46 -0.77
CA ALA A 8 0.07 1.96 -1.79
C ALA A 8 0.37 0.48 -1.56
N ILE A 9 0.47 -0.29 -2.65
CA ILE A 9 0.97 -1.67 -2.62
C ILE A 9 2.31 -1.71 -3.35
N TYR A 10 3.30 -2.31 -2.70
CA TYR A 10 4.58 -2.64 -3.30
C TYR A 10 4.72 -4.14 -3.44
N ARG A 11 5.33 -4.59 -4.54
CA ARG A 11 5.80 -5.97 -4.69
C ARG A 11 7.25 -6.03 -4.22
N ILE A 12 7.54 -6.96 -3.32
CA ILE A 12 8.89 -7.22 -2.84
C ILE A 12 9.50 -8.31 -3.70
N LYS A 13 10.47 -7.94 -4.55
CA LYS A 13 11.27 -8.88 -5.34
C LYS A 13 12.59 -9.16 -4.63
N CYS A 14 12.91 -10.44 -4.45
CA CYS A 14 14.21 -10.88 -3.97
C CYS A 14 14.97 -11.55 -5.12
N GLU A 15 16.21 -11.15 -5.35
CA GLU A 15 17.05 -11.79 -6.36
C GLU A 15 17.20 -13.30 -6.09
N GLY A 16 17.06 -14.11 -7.14
CA GLY A 16 17.18 -15.57 -7.09
C GLY A 16 16.06 -16.31 -6.34
N VAL A 17 15.05 -15.60 -5.81
CA VAL A 17 13.92 -16.19 -5.09
C VAL A 17 12.62 -15.73 -5.71
N LYS A 18 11.80 -16.67 -6.16
CA LYS A 18 10.43 -16.36 -6.55
C LYS A 18 9.59 -16.22 -5.28
N SER A 19 9.22 -14.98 -4.93
CA SER A 19 8.31 -14.68 -3.82
C SER A 19 7.10 -13.88 -4.30
N GLU A 20 5.93 -14.20 -3.75
CA GLU A 20 4.71 -13.41 -3.86
C GLU A 20 4.50 -12.61 -2.57
N GLN A 21 5.51 -11.79 -2.25
CA GLN A 21 5.50 -10.92 -1.08
C GLN A 21 5.10 -9.51 -1.51
N TYR A 22 4.19 -8.92 -0.74
CA TYR A 22 3.67 -7.59 -0.96
C TYR A 22 3.69 -6.84 0.36
N GLU A 23 3.91 -5.53 0.28
CA GLU A 23 3.81 -4.60 1.39
C GLU A 23 2.71 -3.59 1.11
N GLU A 24 1.86 -3.33 2.10
CA GLU A 24 0.77 -2.36 1.99
C GLU A 24 1.03 -1.20 2.93
N GLN A 25 1.11 0.01 2.37
CA GLN A 25 1.44 1.20 3.15
C GLN A 25 0.37 2.26 3.05
N TRP A 26 -0.01 2.79 4.21
CA TRP A 26 -0.90 3.94 4.30
C TRP A 26 -0.10 5.24 4.30
N ARG A 27 -0.57 6.23 3.54
CA ARG A 27 -0.05 7.60 3.52
C ARG A 27 -1.19 8.60 3.64
N ILE A 28 -0.91 9.73 4.28
CA ILE A 28 -1.80 10.89 4.24
C ILE A 28 -1.35 11.79 3.09
N VAL A 29 -2.28 12.20 2.24
CA VAL A 29 -2.03 13.10 1.12
C VAL A 29 -2.95 14.32 1.23
N TYR A 30 -2.39 15.50 1.02
CA TYR A 30 -3.15 16.75 0.95
C TYR A 30 -3.29 17.22 -0.50
N ALA A 31 -4.51 17.48 -0.93
CA ALA A 31 -4.83 17.90 -2.29
C ALA A 31 -6.13 18.70 -2.32
N ASP A 32 -6.39 19.41 -3.41
CA ASP A 32 -7.63 20.16 -3.58
C ASP A 32 -8.79 19.27 -4.06
N ASP A 33 -8.48 18.23 -4.84
CA ASP A 33 -9.42 17.22 -5.32
C ASP A 33 -8.81 15.79 -5.32
N ASP A 34 -9.64 14.81 -5.69
CA ASP A 34 -9.32 13.39 -5.74
C ASP A 34 -8.30 13.04 -6.83
N ILE A 35 -8.36 13.72 -7.98
CA ILE A 35 -7.42 13.53 -9.09
C ILE A 35 -6.01 13.97 -8.69
N GLU A 36 -5.90 15.14 -8.07
CA GLU A 36 -4.64 15.65 -7.57
C GLU A 36 -4.12 14.77 -6.41
N ALA A 37 -5.01 14.33 -5.50
CA ALA A 37 -4.66 13.42 -4.42
C ALA A 37 -4.07 12.10 -4.95
N LEU A 38 -4.71 11.49 -5.95
CA LEU A 38 -4.25 10.26 -6.56
C LEU A 38 -2.90 10.45 -7.27
N THR A 39 -2.73 11.57 -7.97
CA THR A 39 -1.48 11.91 -8.66
C THR A 39 -0.34 12.08 -7.66
N LYS A 40 -0.56 12.85 -6.58
CA LYS A 40 0.41 13.02 -5.50
C LYS A 40 0.74 11.69 -4.81
N ALA A 41 -0.26 10.87 -4.52
CA ALA A 41 -0.08 9.56 -3.90
C ALA A 41 0.81 8.65 -4.77
N ARG A 42 0.58 8.62 -6.09
CA ARG A 42 1.41 7.86 -7.04
C ARG A 42 2.85 8.35 -7.06
N ASN A 43 3.05 9.67 -7.11
CA ASN A 43 4.41 10.25 -7.14
C ASN A 43 5.16 9.94 -5.84
N ILE A 44 4.52 10.14 -4.68
CA ILE A 44 5.11 9.79 -3.37
C ILE A 44 5.47 8.30 -3.33
N ALA A 45 4.57 7.43 -3.79
CA ALA A 45 4.81 6.00 -3.76
C ALA A 45 5.92 5.55 -4.73
N ALA A 46 6.02 6.18 -5.91
CA ALA A 46 7.10 5.91 -6.86
C ALA A 46 8.47 6.37 -6.31
N ASP A 47 8.51 7.52 -5.64
CA ASP A 47 9.73 8.04 -5.02
C ASP A 47 10.21 7.17 -3.83
N GLU A 48 9.32 6.37 -3.24
CA GLU A 48 9.60 5.43 -2.15
C GLU A 48 10.02 4.03 -2.64
N GLU A 49 9.98 3.76 -3.95
CA GLU A 49 10.58 2.53 -4.51
C GLU A 49 12.06 2.47 -4.12
N VAL A 50 12.50 1.31 -3.62
CA VAL A 50 13.84 1.18 -3.04
C VAL A 50 14.47 -0.15 -3.37
N THR A 51 15.78 -0.09 -3.60
CA THR A 51 16.65 -1.25 -3.75
C THR A 51 17.67 -1.27 -2.62
N PHE A 52 17.76 -2.40 -1.92
CA PHE A 52 18.74 -2.59 -0.85
C PHE A 52 19.17 -4.05 -0.75
N ALA A 53 20.31 -4.30 -0.10
CA ALA A 53 20.78 -5.65 0.18
C ALA A 53 20.21 -6.17 1.52
N ASP A 54 19.72 -7.41 1.54
CA ASP A 54 19.32 -8.08 2.78
C ASP A 54 20.53 -8.52 3.62
N ARG A 55 20.27 -9.10 4.80
CA ARG A 55 21.33 -9.60 5.71
C ARG A 55 22.22 -10.71 5.13
N HIS A 56 21.82 -11.33 4.02
CA HIS A 56 22.58 -12.37 3.33
C HIS A 56 23.20 -11.84 2.02
N GLY A 57 23.13 -10.53 1.77
CA GLY A 57 23.67 -9.89 0.58
C GLY A 57 22.80 -10.00 -0.68
N ARG A 58 21.56 -10.50 -0.56
CA ARG A 58 20.63 -10.61 -1.69
C ARG A 58 20.01 -9.26 -1.97
N ILE A 59 19.87 -8.90 -3.24
CA ILE A 59 19.20 -7.66 -3.62
C ILE A 59 17.68 -7.80 -3.46
N ILE A 60 17.10 -6.88 -2.70
CA ILE A 60 15.67 -6.70 -2.50
C ILE A 60 15.25 -5.43 -3.21
N ASN A 61 14.23 -5.54 -4.05
CA ASN A 61 13.62 -4.41 -4.75
C ASN A 61 12.16 -4.29 -4.33
N TRP A 62 11.78 -3.09 -3.93
CA TRP A 62 10.39 -2.73 -3.68
C TRP A 62 9.90 -1.97 -4.91
N GLU A 63 8.98 -2.58 -5.63
CA GLU A 63 8.41 -2.01 -6.84
C GLU A 63 6.95 -1.61 -6.59
N LEU A 64 6.59 -0.38 -6.92
CA LEU A 64 5.23 0.11 -6.81
C LEU A 64 4.33 -0.68 -7.76
N VAL A 65 3.28 -1.30 -7.23
CA VAL A 65 2.26 -1.98 -8.01
C VAL A 65 1.13 -1.02 -8.35
N ALA A 66 0.55 -0.41 -7.32
CA ALA A 66 -0.61 0.48 -7.46
C ALA A 66 -0.87 1.29 -6.20
N ILE A 67 -1.71 2.31 -6.36
CA ILE A 67 -2.53 2.85 -5.28
C ILE A 67 -3.84 2.06 -5.28
N LYS A 68 -4.07 1.26 -4.24
CA LYS A 68 -5.22 0.35 -4.09
C LYS A 68 -6.48 1.06 -3.63
N ASP A 69 -6.33 2.02 -2.74
CA ASP A 69 -7.44 2.75 -2.14
C ASP A 69 -7.05 4.22 -1.92
N LEU A 70 -8.04 5.09 -2.03
CA LEU A 70 -7.93 6.52 -1.79
C LEU A 70 -9.25 7.02 -1.19
N GLN A 71 -9.23 7.42 0.07
CA GLN A 71 -10.43 7.87 0.78
C GLN A 71 -10.21 9.26 1.37
N PRO A 72 -11.16 10.20 1.19
CA PRO A 72 -11.11 11.46 1.91
C PRO A 72 -11.29 11.21 3.41
N ILE A 73 -10.54 11.95 4.22
CA ILE A 73 -10.62 11.90 5.67
C ILE A 73 -10.75 13.30 6.27
N GLU A 74 -11.42 13.39 7.41
CA GLU A 74 -11.50 14.62 8.19
C GLU A 74 -10.49 14.57 9.35
N LEU A 75 -9.35 15.25 9.19
CA LEU A 75 -8.37 15.40 10.28
C LEU A 75 -8.77 16.55 11.20
N LYS A 76 -8.94 16.25 12.49
CA LYS A 76 -9.27 17.22 13.55
C LYS A 76 -8.13 17.33 14.55
N GLN A 77 -8.00 18.49 15.19
CA GLN A 77 -7.03 18.68 16.27
C GLN A 77 -7.29 17.65 17.38
N GLY A 78 -6.24 16.94 17.80
CA GLY A 78 -6.34 15.86 18.79
C GLY A 78 -6.92 14.54 18.26
N GLY A 79 -7.20 14.42 16.96
CA GLY A 79 -7.67 13.17 16.34
C GLY A 79 -6.56 12.13 16.22
N LEU A 80 -6.91 10.85 16.40
CA LEU A 80 -6.03 9.70 16.19
C LEU A 80 -6.45 8.94 14.92
N LEU A 81 -5.51 8.74 14.01
CA LEU A 81 -5.66 7.87 12.85
C LEU A 81 -4.78 6.63 13.03
N PHE A 82 -5.36 5.45 12.86
CA PHE A 82 -4.66 4.18 12.93
C PHE A 82 -5.26 3.19 11.93
N SER A 83 -4.47 2.20 11.53
CA SER A 83 -4.91 1.11 10.65
C SER A 83 -5.01 -0.19 11.46
N VAL A 84 -6.00 -1.02 11.17
CA VAL A 84 -6.20 -2.33 11.80
C VAL A 84 -6.35 -3.37 10.70
N LEU A 85 -5.45 -4.34 10.68
CA LEU A 85 -5.63 -5.55 9.89
C LEU A 85 -6.57 -6.49 10.66
N ARG A 86 -7.67 -6.90 10.02
CA ARG A 86 -8.56 -7.93 10.54
C ARG A 86 -8.42 -9.15 9.67
N GLU A 87 -8.00 -10.26 10.28
CA GLU A 87 -8.11 -11.56 9.63
C GLU A 87 -9.59 -11.88 9.44
N ILE A 88 -9.96 -12.23 8.21
CA ILE A 88 -11.28 -12.75 7.88
C ILE A 88 -11.19 -14.27 7.85
N GLU A 89 -12.15 -14.94 8.47
CA GLU A 89 -12.30 -16.38 8.27
C GLU A 89 -12.64 -16.62 6.79
N PRO A 90 -11.83 -17.40 6.06
CA PRO A 90 -12.14 -17.70 4.68
C PRO A 90 -13.47 -18.47 4.65
N ILE A 91 -14.46 -17.91 3.95
CA ILE A 91 -15.66 -18.67 3.59
C ILE A 91 -15.16 -19.79 2.68
N ALA A 92 -15.25 -21.04 3.14
CA ALA A 92 -14.94 -22.20 2.32
C ALA A 92 -15.65 -22.04 0.97
N ALA A 93 -14.89 -22.10 -0.13
CA ALA A 93 -15.48 -22.00 -1.46
C ALA A 93 -16.64 -23.01 -1.56
N PRO A 94 -17.79 -22.62 -2.12
CA PRO A 94 -18.88 -23.56 -2.29
C PRO A 94 -18.35 -24.75 -3.08
N VAL A 95 -18.47 -25.93 -2.49
CA VAL A 95 -18.23 -27.20 -3.19
C VAL A 95 -19.37 -27.32 -4.18
N TRP A 96 -19.24 -26.75 -5.38
CA TRP A 96 -20.10 -27.18 -6.47
C TRP A 96 -19.72 -28.64 -6.71
N ALA A 97 -20.58 -29.53 -6.20
CA ALA A 97 -20.47 -30.96 -6.38
C ALA A 97 -20.36 -31.27 -7.88
N GLU A 98 -19.30 -31.97 -8.26
CA GLU A 98 -19.19 -32.65 -9.56
C GLU A 98 -20.30 -33.68 -9.75
#